data_AF-A0AAN8KX18-F1
#
_entry.id   AF-A0AAN8KX18-F1
#
_cell.length_a   1.000
_cell.length_b   1.000
_cell.length_c   1.000
_cell.angle_alpha   90.00
_cell.angle_beta   90.00
_cell.angle_gamma   90.00
#
_symmetry.space_group_name_H-M   'P 1'
#
loop_
_entity.id
_entity.type
_entity.pdbx_description
1 polymer ?
#
loop_
_entity_poly.entity_id
_entity_poly.type
_entity_poly.pdbx_seq_one_letter_code
_entity_poly.pdbx_strand_id
1 'polypeptide(L)'
;MSAAEESTRPQGLCGAPDAPHSPLKIPGGRGTGRDPPLHVLLHKDGRLTVTQVTSVRGALPILHFHYQLSEHRNACWETVFTSDSLFLEIPEGSLPEGSKEGLTSLLMFSEEKLGVSHVFLWFSKSRGDQALLTRTFHYIGFEIMKPGHPLIPPRADLVFLGYSMSPTCPESEED
;
A
#
# COMPACT_ATOMS: atom_id res chain seq x y z
N MET A 1 -27.93 17.02 -63.13
CA MET A 1 -27.29 18.00 -64.03
C MET A 1 -27.24 19.33 -63.32
N SER A 2 -26.02 19.88 -63.17
CA SER A 2 -25.58 21.29 -63.12
C SER A 2 -26.57 22.38 -62.68
N ALA A 3 -26.25 23.42 -61.92
CA ALA A 3 -24.98 23.95 -61.38
C ALA A 3 -25.28 25.19 -60.51
N ALA A 4 -24.25 25.63 -59.76
CA ALA A 4 -23.88 27.03 -59.47
C ALA A 4 -24.82 27.87 -58.57
N GLU A 5 -24.38 28.80 -57.73
CA GLU A 5 -23.12 29.21 -57.12
C GLU A 5 -23.57 30.30 -56.12
N GLU A 6 -23.03 30.36 -54.91
CA GLU A 6 -22.95 31.67 -54.26
C GLU A 6 -21.61 31.78 -53.53
N SER A 7 -20.79 32.64 -54.11
CA SER A 7 -19.50 33.11 -53.62
C SER A 7 -19.72 34.17 -52.54
N THR A 8 -18.94 34.13 -51.47
CA THR A 8 -18.34 35.33 -50.85
C THR A 8 -17.20 34.92 -49.92
N ARG A 9 -15.98 35.38 -50.25
CA ARG A 9 -14.85 35.51 -49.33
C ARG A 9 -14.88 36.92 -48.72
N PRO A 10 -14.36 37.11 -47.49
CA PRO A 10 -13.04 37.73 -47.37
C PRO A 10 -12.16 37.01 -46.30
N GLN A 11 -10.89 36.74 -46.57
CA GLN A 11 -9.71 37.55 -46.18
C GLN A 11 -9.57 37.86 -44.67
N GLY A 12 -8.49 37.32 -44.08
CA GLY A 12 -7.92 37.67 -42.77
C GLY A 12 -6.81 36.66 -42.41
N LEU A 13 -5.57 36.84 -42.90
CA LEU A 13 -4.43 37.45 -42.20
C LEU A 13 -4.07 36.79 -40.86
N CYS A 14 -2.97 36.03 -40.90
CA CYS A 14 -1.87 35.95 -39.93
C CYS A 14 -2.19 35.97 -38.42
N GLY A 15 -1.90 34.87 -37.72
CA GLY A 15 -1.78 34.82 -36.27
C GLY A 15 -1.14 33.50 -35.83
N ALA A 16 0.00 33.61 -35.13
CA ALA A 16 0.90 32.56 -34.68
C ALA A 16 0.24 31.44 -33.83
N PRO A 17 0.89 30.26 -33.67
CA PRO A 17 0.43 29.24 -32.75
C PRO A 17 0.69 29.70 -31.31
N ASP A 18 -0.37 30.04 -30.58
CA ASP A 18 -0.29 30.29 -29.14
C ASP A 18 -0.18 28.93 -28.42
N ALA A 19 0.98 28.67 -27.84
CA ALA A 19 1.24 27.51 -27.00
C ALA A 19 0.40 27.60 -25.70
N PRO A 20 -0.03 26.48 -25.10
CA PRO A 20 -0.81 26.53 -23.88
C PRO A 20 0.02 27.15 -22.75
N HIS A 21 -0.32 28.39 -22.40
CA HIS A 21 0.21 29.06 -21.23
C HIS A 21 -0.20 28.28 -19.97
N SER A 22 0.80 27.72 -19.30
CA SER A 22 0.67 27.27 -17.92
C SER A 22 0.39 28.47 -17.02
N PRO A 23 -0.72 28.51 -16.26
CA PRO A 23 -0.88 29.55 -15.26
C PRO A 23 -0.08 29.15 -14.01
N LEU A 24 1.21 29.47 -14.03
CA LEU A 24 1.97 29.68 -12.79
C LEU A 24 1.45 30.96 -12.14
N LYS A 25 0.48 30.82 -11.23
CA LYS A 25 0.01 31.90 -10.36
C LYS A 25 0.42 31.60 -8.91
N ILE A 26 1.49 32.25 -8.47
CA ILE A 26 1.89 32.40 -7.06
C ILE A 26 2.33 33.88 -7.00
N PRO A 27 1.94 34.73 -6.01
CA PRO A 27 2.07 34.46 -4.57
C PRO A 27 1.01 35.08 -3.65
N GLY A 28 0.84 34.53 -2.45
CA GLY A 28 0.17 35.24 -1.35
C GLY A 28 -0.86 34.41 -0.60
N GLY A 29 -0.38 33.45 0.18
CA GLY A 29 -1.20 32.78 1.17
C GLY A 29 -0.29 32.38 2.31
N ARG A 30 -0.47 32.98 3.48
CA ARG A 30 0.06 32.50 4.76
C ARG A 30 -0.63 31.17 5.07
N GLY A 31 -0.27 30.14 4.32
CA GLY A 31 -0.73 28.78 4.52
C GLY A 31 0.10 28.18 5.64
N THR A 32 -0.55 27.77 6.71
CA THR A 32 -0.02 26.74 7.59
C THR A 32 0.29 25.53 6.71
N GLY A 33 1.54 25.42 6.26
CA GLY A 33 2.06 24.33 5.44
C GLY A 33 1.97 23.04 6.22
N ARG A 34 0.79 22.43 6.21
CA ARG A 34 0.64 21.00 6.42
C ARG A 34 0.99 20.41 5.07
N ASP A 35 2.24 20.02 4.91
CA ASP A 35 2.68 19.27 3.74
C ASP A 35 1.73 18.08 3.56
N PRO A 36 1.16 17.87 2.36
CA PRO A 36 0.29 16.74 2.11
C PRO A 36 1.07 15.42 2.26
N PRO A 37 0.41 14.34 2.72
CA PRO A 37 1.05 13.03 2.79
C PRO A 37 1.55 12.62 1.41
N LEU A 38 2.82 12.20 1.33
CA LEU A 38 3.42 11.78 0.07
C LEU A 38 2.97 10.35 -0.23
N HIS A 39 2.33 10.18 -1.38
CA HIS A 39 1.91 8.88 -1.89
C HIS A 39 2.93 8.42 -2.94
N VAL A 40 3.62 7.32 -2.68
CA VAL A 40 4.67 6.77 -3.54
C VAL A 40 4.22 5.40 -4.04
N LEU A 41 4.26 5.16 -5.35
CA LEU A 41 4.05 3.83 -5.91
C LEU A 41 5.33 3.02 -5.75
N LEU A 42 5.29 1.98 -4.92
CA LEU A 42 6.43 1.08 -4.72
C LEU A 42 6.46 -0.04 -5.75
N HIS A 43 5.28 -0.57 -6.08
CA HIS A 43 5.17 -1.71 -6.98
C HIS A 43 3.80 -1.77 -7.65
N LYS A 44 3.78 -2.26 -8.89
CA LYS A 44 2.54 -2.53 -9.62
C LYS A 44 2.76 -3.64 -10.63
N ASP A 45 2.01 -4.72 -10.47
CA ASP A 45 1.86 -5.77 -11.46
C ASP A 45 0.36 -6.01 -11.79
N GLY A 46 0.06 -7.09 -12.50
CA GLY A 46 -1.31 -7.42 -12.92
C GLY A 46 -2.26 -7.83 -11.78
N ARG A 47 -1.75 -8.14 -10.58
CA ARG A 47 -2.54 -8.59 -9.44
C ARG A 47 -2.26 -7.81 -8.16
N LEU A 48 -1.08 -7.23 -7.98
CA LEU A 48 -0.71 -6.48 -6.79
C LEU A 48 -0.26 -5.05 -7.13
N THR A 49 -0.78 -4.07 -6.38
CA THR A 49 -0.30 -2.69 -6.39
C THR A 49 0.06 -2.30 -4.95
N VAL A 50 1.31 -1.93 -4.72
CA VAL A 50 1.82 -1.50 -3.41
C VAL A 50 2.13 -0.02 -3.45
N THR A 51 1.48 0.74 -2.57
CA THR A 51 1.74 2.17 -2.40
C THR A 51 2.15 2.49 -0.99
N GLN A 52 3.00 3.47 -0.83
CA GLN A 52 3.49 3.97 0.45
C GLN A 52 2.93 5.36 0.72
N VAL A 53 2.41 5.56 1.91
CA VAL A 53 1.97 6.85 2.43
C VAL A 53 2.89 7.23 3.58
N THR A 54 3.67 8.29 3.38
CA THR A 54 4.57 8.80 4.43
C THR A 54 4.19 10.23 4.78
N SER A 55 4.01 10.49 6.08
CA SER A 55 3.85 11.85 6.59
C SER A 55 5.24 12.42 6.91
N VAL A 56 5.50 13.68 6.52
CA VAL A 56 6.81 14.33 6.59
C VAL A 56 7.36 14.55 8.03
N ARG A 57 6.68 14.07 9.07
CA ARG A 57 7.10 14.22 10.48
C ARG A 57 6.86 12.96 11.29
N GLY A 58 7.92 12.19 11.54
CA GLY A 58 8.02 11.21 12.63
C GLY A 58 7.02 10.06 12.64
N ALA A 59 6.09 9.99 11.68
CA ALA A 59 5.16 8.90 11.52
C ALA A 59 5.84 7.77 10.75
N LEU A 60 5.57 6.54 11.17
CA LEU A 60 6.00 5.36 10.42
C LEU A 60 5.25 5.34 9.07
N PRO A 61 5.94 4.95 7.97
CA PRO A 61 5.29 4.81 6.67
C PRO A 61 4.20 3.74 6.71
N ILE A 62 3.08 4.04 6.05
CA ILE A 62 1.98 3.10 5.86
C ILE A 62 2.09 2.53 4.45
N LEU A 63 2.03 1.21 4.32
CA LEU A 63 2.00 0.53 3.02
C LEU A 63 0.59 -0.01 2.77
N HIS A 64 0.05 0.31 1.60
CA HIS A 64 -1.22 -0.21 1.12
C HIS A 64 -0.94 -1.26 0.06
N PHE A 65 -1.35 -2.49 0.34
CA PHE A 65 -1.28 -3.63 -0.57
C PHE A 65 -2.64 -3.84 -1.20
N HIS A 66 -2.85 -3.26 -2.38
CA HIS A 66 -4.05 -3.46 -3.17
C HIS A 66 -3.91 -4.72 -4.02
N TYR A 67 -4.73 -5.72 -3.77
CA TYR A 67 -4.70 -6.99 -4.50
C TYR A 67 -6.00 -7.22 -5.26
N GLN A 68 -5.87 -7.73 -6.47
CA GLN A 68 -6.98 -7.98 -7.37
C GLN A 68 -7.50 -9.41 -7.20
N LEU A 69 -8.78 -9.54 -6.86
CA LEU A 69 -9.48 -10.81 -6.68
C LEU A 69 -10.12 -11.30 -7.98
N SER A 70 -10.65 -10.37 -8.77
CA SER A 70 -11.17 -10.59 -10.13
C SER A 70 -11.10 -9.30 -10.95
N GLU A 71 -11.53 -9.31 -12.21
CA GLU A 71 -11.49 -8.14 -13.10
C GLU A 71 -12.16 -6.87 -12.52
N HIS A 72 -13.14 -7.04 -11.64
CA HIS A 72 -13.92 -5.94 -11.05
C HIS A 72 -13.85 -5.89 -9.54
N ARG A 73 -12.97 -6.69 -8.91
CA ARG A 73 -12.94 -6.81 -7.45
C ARG A 73 -11.51 -6.70 -6.95
N ASN A 74 -11.32 -5.77 -6.05
CA ASN A 74 -10.06 -5.53 -5.35
C ASN A 74 -10.31 -5.47 -3.84
N ALA A 75 -9.28 -5.81 -3.09
CA ALA A 75 -9.23 -5.59 -1.65
C ALA A 75 -7.86 -4.99 -1.28
N CYS A 76 -7.72 -4.57 -0.03
CA CYS A 76 -6.54 -3.87 0.43
C CYS A 76 -6.15 -4.33 1.83
N TRP A 77 -4.85 -4.55 2.02
CA TRP A 77 -4.23 -4.62 3.34
C TRP A 77 -3.48 -3.33 3.63
N GLU A 78 -3.64 -2.81 4.84
CA GLU A 78 -2.89 -1.64 5.32
C GLU A 78 -1.89 -2.10 6.38
N THR A 79 -0.62 -1.80 6.18
CA THR A 79 0.43 -2.14 7.13
C THR A 79 1.24 -0.93 7.52
N VAL A 80 1.77 -0.97 8.74
CA VAL A 80 2.80 -0.04 9.18
C VAL A 80 4.16 -0.66 8.93
N PHE A 81 5.03 0.05 8.23
CA PHE A 81 6.39 -0.39 7.93
C PHE A 81 7.40 0.26 8.86
N THR A 82 8.24 -0.57 9.47
CA THR A 82 9.41 -0.16 10.24
C THR A 82 10.68 -0.59 9.50
N SER A 83 11.87 -0.35 10.07
CA SER A 83 13.13 -0.65 9.41
C SER A 83 13.29 -2.11 8.94
N ASP A 84 12.70 -3.07 9.66
CA ASP A 84 12.88 -4.51 9.42
C ASP A 84 11.59 -5.31 9.71
N SER A 85 10.45 -4.63 9.82
CA SER A 85 9.20 -5.31 10.15
C SER A 85 7.97 -4.65 9.54
N LEU A 86 6.96 -5.46 9.26
CA LEU A 86 5.61 -5.01 8.90
C LEU A 86 4.62 -5.32 10.01
N PHE A 87 3.71 -4.40 10.28
CA PHE A 87 2.62 -4.59 11.23
C PHE A 87 1.29 -4.48 10.50
N LEU A 88 0.55 -5.58 10.42
CA LEU A 88 -0.76 -5.67 9.79
C LEU A 88 -1.85 -5.73 10.87
N GLU A 89 -2.80 -4.81 10.80
CA GLU A 89 -4.01 -4.86 11.62
C GLU A 89 -5.02 -5.83 11.01
N ILE A 90 -5.57 -6.73 11.84
CA ILE A 90 -6.69 -7.57 11.42
C ILE A 90 -8.00 -6.88 11.83
N PRO A 91 -8.83 -6.44 10.85
CA PRO A 91 -10.04 -5.67 11.11
C PRO A 91 -11.05 -6.49 11.92
N GLU A 92 -11.86 -5.80 12.74
CA GLU A 92 -12.94 -6.42 13.50
C GLU A 92 -13.98 -7.08 12.59
N GLY A 93 -14.54 -8.21 13.04
CA GLY A 93 -15.47 -9.01 12.25
C GLY A 93 -14.77 -10.03 11.34
N SER A 94 -15.46 -10.48 10.30
CA SER A 94 -14.90 -11.47 9.37
C SER A 94 -13.73 -10.91 8.58
N LEU A 95 -12.72 -11.74 8.34
CA LEU A 95 -11.63 -11.39 7.44
C LEU A 95 -12.16 -10.94 6.07
N PRO A 96 -11.53 -9.93 5.44
CA PRO A 96 -11.94 -9.50 4.11
C PRO A 96 -11.83 -10.66 3.11
N GLU A 97 -12.64 -10.59 2.06
CA GLU A 97 -12.59 -11.59 1.01
C GLU A 97 -11.21 -11.60 0.33
N GLY A 98 -10.73 -12.81 0.02
CA GLY A 98 -9.39 -13.03 -0.50
C GLY A 98 -8.26 -12.60 0.44
N SER A 99 -8.56 -12.49 1.74
CA SER A 99 -7.58 -12.23 2.80
C SER A 99 -6.38 -13.17 2.74
N LYS A 100 -6.59 -14.44 2.43
CA LYS A 100 -5.53 -15.45 2.29
C LYS A 100 -4.61 -15.10 1.11
N GLU A 101 -5.16 -14.89 -0.07
CA GLU A 101 -4.40 -14.53 -1.27
C GLU A 101 -3.67 -13.19 -1.09
N GLY A 102 -4.35 -12.20 -0.51
CA GLY A 102 -3.76 -10.91 -0.17
C GLY A 102 -2.62 -11.03 0.84
N LEU A 103 -2.77 -11.88 1.87
CA LEU A 103 -1.72 -12.14 2.85
C LEU A 103 -0.53 -12.85 2.20
N THR A 104 -0.76 -13.83 1.32
CA THR A 104 0.31 -14.49 0.56
C THR A 104 1.06 -13.49 -0.32
N SER A 105 0.37 -12.62 -1.06
CA SER A 105 1.00 -11.56 -1.85
C SER A 105 1.80 -10.57 -1.00
N LEU A 106 1.29 -10.22 0.19
CA LEU A 106 2.00 -9.38 1.15
C LEU A 106 3.28 -10.04 1.62
N LEU A 107 3.24 -11.32 2.03
CA LEU A 107 4.41 -12.06 2.51
C LEU A 107 5.48 -12.17 1.41
N MET A 108 5.10 -12.55 0.19
CA MET A 108 6.03 -12.63 -0.95
C MET A 108 6.67 -11.26 -1.26
N PHE A 109 5.88 -10.19 -1.30
CA PHE A 109 6.41 -8.85 -1.55
C PHE A 109 7.37 -8.41 -0.43
N SER A 110 7.05 -8.75 0.82
CA SER A 110 7.86 -8.38 1.96
C SER A 110 9.21 -9.09 1.98
N GLU A 111 9.27 -10.34 1.52
CA GLU A 111 10.51 -11.10 1.37
C GLU A 111 11.32 -10.61 0.15
N GLU A 112 10.70 -10.52 -1.03
CA GLU A 112 11.40 -10.25 -2.29
C GLU A 112 11.79 -8.77 -2.48
N LYS A 113 10.94 -7.84 -2.05
CA LYS A 113 11.09 -6.41 -2.36
C LYS A 113 11.43 -5.54 -1.15
N LEU A 114 10.91 -5.87 0.03
CA LEU A 114 11.18 -5.09 1.24
C LEU A 114 12.36 -5.63 2.06
N GLY A 115 12.67 -6.93 1.94
CA GLY A 115 13.74 -7.57 2.70
C GLY A 115 13.53 -7.50 4.21
N VAL A 116 12.28 -7.56 4.69
CA VAL A 116 11.98 -7.54 6.13
C VAL A 116 12.23 -8.89 6.76
N SER A 117 12.72 -8.90 8.00
CA SER A 117 12.90 -10.16 8.75
C SER A 117 11.61 -10.64 9.40
N HIS A 118 10.67 -9.73 9.72
CA HIS A 118 9.47 -10.08 10.48
C HIS A 118 8.18 -9.45 9.95
N VAL A 119 7.09 -10.20 10.01
CA VAL A 119 5.73 -9.70 9.77
C VAL A 119 4.88 -9.99 11.00
N PHE A 120 4.28 -8.96 11.57
CA PHE A 120 3.42 -9.04 12.74
C PHE A 120 1.97 -8.79 12.34
N LEU A 121 1.08 -9.65 12.84
CA LEU A 121 -0.36 -9.43 12.82
C LEU A 121 -0.82 -9.00 14.20
N TRP A 122 -1.82 -8.13 14.28
CA TRP A 122 -2.42 -7.81 15.56
C TRP A 122 -3.94 -7.63 15.48
N PHE A 123 -4.62 -7.92 16.60
CA PHE A 123 -6.06 -7.71 16.76
C PHE A 123 -6.42 -7.52 18.24
N SER A 124 -7.60 -6.96 18.48
CA SER A 124 -8.11 -6.75 19.85
C SER A 124 -8.32 -8.06 20.60
N LYS A 125 -7.86 -8.11 21.86
CA LYS A 125 -8.06 -9.25 22.77
C LYS A 125 -9.53 -9.49 23.14
N SER A 126 -10.39 -8.48 23.01
CA SER A 126 -11.82 -8.60 23.35
C SER A 126 -12.67 -9.28 22.26
N ARG A 127 -12.05 -9.67 21.14
CA ARG A 127 -12.74 -10.31 20.02
C ARG A 127 -13.24 -11.71 20.34
N GLY A 128 -14.51 -11.98 20.06
CA GLY A 128 -15.12 -13.30 20.26
C GLY A 128 -14.53 -14.40 19.36
N ASP A 129 -13.91 -14.03 18.24
CA ASP A 129 -13.28 -14.93 17.27
C ASP A 129 -11.76 -15.07 17.42
N GLN A 130 -11.16 -14.57 18.52
CA GLN A 130 -9.72 -14.65 18.79
C GLN A 130 -9.14 -16.05 18.57
N ALA A 131 -9.77 -17.09 19.15
CA ALA A 131 -9.24 -18.45 19.09
C ALA A 131 -9.21 -18.99 17.65
N LEU A 132 -10.20 -18.62 16.83
CA LEU A 132 -10.25 -18.99 15.42
C LEU A 132 -9.15 -18.27 14.63
N LEU A 133 -8.98 -16.96 14.83
CA LEU A 133 -7.92 -16.19 14.17
C LEU A 133 -6.54 -16.73 14.51
N THR A 134 -6.25 -16.93 15.81
CA THR A 134 -4.97 -17.48 16.25
C THR A 134 -4.71 -18.83 15.59
N ARG A 135 -5.71 -19.71 15.55
CA ARG A 135 -5.57 -21.02 14.91
C ARG A 135 -5.36 -20.91 13.39
N THR A 136 -6.10 -20.05 12.71
CA THR A 136 -5.98 -19.84 11.26
C THR A 136 -4.59 -19.35 10.89
N PHE A 137 -4.08 -18.31 11.55
CA PHE A 137 -2.76 -17.79 11.25
C PHE A 137 -1.64 -18.75 11.69
N HIS A 138 -1.87 -19.52 12.76
CA HIS A 138 -0.93 -20.57 13.15
C HIS A 138 -0.72 -21.63 12.07
N TYR A 139 -1.77 -22.02 11.35
CA TYR A 139 -1.63 -22.94 10.20
C TYR A 139 -0.79 -22.36 9.06
N ILE A 140 -0.66 -21.04 8.96
CA ILE A 140 0.17 -20.35 7.96
C ILE A 140 1.63 -20.23 8.43
N GLY A 141 1.89 -20.48 9.73
CA GLY A 141 3.22 -20.37 10.34
C GLY A 141 3.39 -19.17 11.27
N PHE A 142 2.32 -18.44 11.58
CA PHE A 142 2.40 -17.38 12.59
C PHE A 142 2.37 -17.95 14.00
N GLU A 143 3.13 -17.33 14.90
CA GLU A 143 3.21 -17.73 16.31
C GLU A 143 2.71 -16.62 17.23
N ILE A 144 2.04 -16.99 18.32
CA ILE A 144 1.59 -16.00 19.30
C ILE A 144 2.78 -15.39 20.05
N MET A 145 2.86 -14.07 20.04
CA MET A 145 3.95 -13.34 20.69
C MET A 145 3.65 -13.12 22.17
N LYS A 146 4.67 -13.28 23.02
CA LYS A 146 4.56 -13.00 24.45
C LYS A 146 4.48 -11.48 24.68
N PRO A 147 3.59 -11.00 25.57
CA PRO A 147 3.61 -9.60 26.01
C PRO A 147 5.00 -9.22 26.54
N GLY A 148 5.48 -8.02 26.16
CA GLY A 148 6.81 -7.54 26.54
C GLY A 148 7.95 -7.97 25.60
N HIS A 149 7.63 -8.57 24.45
CA HIS A 149 8.63 -8.79 23.40
C HIS A 149 9.18 -7.45 22.87
N PRO A 150 10.50 -7.28 22.67
CA PRO A 150 11.09 -5.99 22.31
C PRO A 150 10.60 -5.42 20.97
N LEU A 151 10.17 -6.29 20.05
CA LEU A 151 9.66 -5.89 18.73
C LEU A 151 8.16 -5.54 18.71
N ILE A 152 7.39 -5.81 19.78
CA ILE A 152 5.96 -5.51 19.81
C ILE A 152 5.68 -4.29 20.71
N PRO A 153 4.78 -3.39 20.32
CA PRO A 153 4.34 -2.31 21.20
C PRO A 153 3.75 -2.85 22.51
N PRO A 154 4.00 -2.20 23.67
CA PRO A 154 3.49 -2.64 24.97
C PRO A 154 1.99 -2.35 25.12
N ARG A 155 1.17 -3.10 24.39
CA ARG A 155 -0.29 -2.99 24.34
C ARG A 155 -0.92 -4.26 24.92
N ALA A 156 -1.44 -4.18 26.14
CA ALA A 156 -2.05 -5.32 26.84
C ALA A 156 -3.47 -5.67 26.35
N ASP A 157 -4.08 -4.74 25.63
CA ASP A 157 -5.39 -4.83 24.98
C ASP A 157 -5.35 -5.56 23.63
N LEU A 158 -4.16 -5.80 23.09
CA LEU A 158 -3.96 -6.43 21.79
C LEU A 158 -3.28 -7.79 21.90
N VAL A 159 -3.56 -8.63 20.91
CA VAL A 159 -2.88 -9.91 20.69
C VAL A 159 -2.00 -9.73 19.46
N PHE A 160 -0.74 -10.13 19.56
CA PHE A 160 0.22 -10.09 18.46
C PHE A 160 0.58 -11.50 18.03
N LEU A 161 0.67 -11.71 16.71
CA LEU A 161 1.25 -12.90 16.12
C LEU A 161 2.43 -12.50 15.23
N GLY A 162 3.52 -13.25 15.27
CA GLY A 162 4.72 -12.99 14.47
C GLY A 162 4.97 -14.09 13.44
N TYR A 163 5.48 -13.70 12.30
CA TYR A 163 6.02 -14.56 11.25
C TYR A 163 7.44 -14.13 10.95
N SER A 164 8.38 -15.06 11.01
CA SER A 164 9.79 -14.81 10.69
C SER A 164 10.04 -15.22 9.25
N MET A 165 10.58 -14.31 8.45
CA MET A 165 11.03 -14.63 7.10
C MET A 165 12.26 -15.53 7.18
N SER A 166 12.32 -16.54 6.31
CA SER A 166 13.54 -17.33 6.18
C SER A 166 14.67 -16.44 5.66
N PRO A 167 15.86 -16.45 6.28
CA PRO A 167 17.01 -15.88 5.63
C PRO A 167 17.24 -16.69 4.35
N THR A 168 17.26 -16.03 3.20
CA THR A 168 17.75 -16.65 1.98
C THR A 168 19.15 -17.18 2.28
N CYS A 169 19.31 -18.50 2.34
CA CYS A 169 20.63 -19.10 2.43
C CYS A 169 21.45 -18.50 1.29
N PRO A 170 22.57 -17.80 1.56
CA PRO A 170 23.44 -17.41 0.49
C PRO A 170 23.86 -18.71 -0.19
N GLU A 171 23.48 -18.87 -1.45
CA GLU A 171 23.98 -19.95 -2.29
C GLU A 171 25.49 -19.80 -2.26
N SER A 172 26.16 -20.70 -1.53
CA SER A 172 27.61 -20.78 -1.53
C SER A 172 27.99 -21.07 -2.98
N GLU A 173 28.41 -20.03 -3.72
CA GLU A 173 29.22 -20.19 -4.93
C GLU A 173 30.48 -20.94 -4.48
N GLU A 174 30.44 -22.26 -4.64
CA GLU A 174 31.61 -23.13 -4.54
C GLU A 174 32.31 -23.03 -5.90
N ASP A 175 33.49 -22.41 -5.88
CA ASP A 175 34.44 -22.25 -7.00
C ASP A 175 35.04 -23.60 -7.45
#